data_AF-A0AAU8AC00-F1
#
_entry.id   AF-A0AAU8AC00-F1
#
_cell.length_a   1.000
_cell.length_b   1.000
_cell.length_c   1.000
_cell.angle_alpha   90.00
_cell.angle_beta   90.00
_cell.angle_gamma   90.00
#
_symmetry.space_group_name_H-M   'P 1'
#
loop_
_entity.id
_entity.type
_entity.pdbx_description
1 polymer ?
#
loop_
_entity_poly.entity_id
_entity_poly.type
_entity_poly.pdbx_seq_one_letter_code
_entity_poly.pdbx_strand_id
1 'polypeptide(L)'
;MSDRFDSFVVFAEMRTGSNFLEANLNALDGVTCHGEAFNPHFIGYPNSAEILGVSLAERDADPLHLLQVIRTQTPGGMGGFRFFHDHDPRVLQALLDEERIAKIVLTRNPVESYVSWKIAQATGQWKLTNVSKRKDALAEFDAGEFEAHLARLQEFQVHLMTALQVGGQTAFYVAYEDLQDVGVMNGLAKWLGVRSRLEALDGKLKRQNPEPVAEKVANAEEMERALTRLDRFNLSRTPNFEPRRGPVVPSYVAAAETRLLYMPIQSGPTGTVRRWLSALDGVPDETLAGEFSQKELRQWKRARPGHRSFTVIRHPLARAHEVFCRRILSVEPGSFRGIRKTLVRSHGLPLPEGAPGPGYSLAQHRDAFAAFLIFLKANLSGQTAVRVDGHWASQAQCLQGMAELTLPDMIVREEEMAVYLPALAMQVGHAAPPEPELPESTGPHALADIYDATLEELAREAYQRDYLMFGFGDWR
;
A
#
# COMPACT_ATOMS: atom_id res chain seq x y z
N MET A 1 -31.31 17.31 3.52
CA MET A 1 -29.83 17.20 3.63
C MET A 1 -29.31 18.60 3.47
N SER A 2 -28.71 19.18 4.51
CA SER A 2 -28.10 20.51 4.43
C SER A 2 -26.94 20.48 3.44
N ASP A 3 -26.81 21.49 2.58
CA ASP A 3 -25.73 21.57 1.59
C ASP A 3 -24.37 21.67 2.30
N ARG A 4 -23.62 20.56 2.23
CA ARG A 4 -22.36 20.37 2.96
C ARG A 4 -21.25 21.28 2.45
N PHE A 5 -21.30 21.63 1.17
CA PHE A 5 -20.26 22.38 0.48
C PHE A 5 -20.88 23.52 -0.35
N ASP A 6 -20.14 24.63 -0.48
CA ASP A 6 -20.50 25.77 -1.32
C ASP A 6 -19.79 25.74 -2.68
N SER A 7 -18.62 25.12 -2.72
CA SER A 7 -17.79 24.98 -3.91
C SER A 7 -16.89 23.76 -3.79
N PHE A 8 -16.14 23.45 -4.84
CA PHE A 8 -15.15 22.38 -4.83
C PHE A 8 -13.83 22.78 -5.49
N VAL A 9 -12.76 22.08 -5.12
CA VAL A 9 -11.46 22.14 -5.77
C VAL A 9 -11.03 20.73 -6.16
N VAL A 10 -10.53 20.58 -7.39
CA VAL A 10 -9.90 19.36 -7.88
C VAL A 10 -8.39 19.55 -7.80
N PHE A 11 -7.79 19.05 -6.73
CA PHE A 11 -6.34 18.91 -6.63
C PHE A 11 -5.90 17.80 -7.57
N ALA A 12 -5.16 18.18 -8.60
CA ALA A 12 -4.74 17.28 -9.65
C ALA A 12 -3.40 17.74 -10.21
N GLU A 13 -2.92 17.03 -11.22
CA GLU A 13 -1.68 17.38 -11.91
C GLU A 13 -1.86 17.33 -13.43
N MET A 14 -0.90 17.90 -14.14
CA MET A 14 -0.84 17.74 -15.60
C MET A 14 -0.95 16.26 -15.97
N ARG A 15 -1.83 15.95 -16.93
CA ARG A 15 -2.02 14.60 -17.50
C ARG A 15 -2.54 13.53 -16.51
N THR A 16 -3.12 13.92 -15.39
CA THR A 16 -3.82 12.99 -14.45
C THR A 16 -5.22 12.58 -14.89
N GLY A 17 -5.73 13.11 -16.01
CA GLY A 17 -7.14 12.94 -16.42
C GLY A 17 -8.07 14.03 -15.89
N SER A 18 -7.53 15.09 -15.30
CA SER A 18 -8.33 16.18 -14.71
C SER A 18 -9.29 16.86 -15.70
N ASN A 19 -8.94 16.98 -16.98
CA ASN A 19 -9.85 17.44 -18.03
C ASN A 19 -11.07 16.51 -18.24
N PHE A 20 -10.89 15.20 -18.08
CA PHE A 20 -11.97 14.23 -18.21
C PHE A 20 -12.93 14.32 -17.01
N LEU A 21 -12.36 14.40 -15.81
CA LEU A 21 -13.13 14.63 -14.59
C LEU A 21 -13.92 15.94 -14.68
N GLU A 22 -13.28 17.03 -15.13
CA GLU A 22 -13.92 18.32 -15.38
C GLU A 22 -15.11 18.20 -16.34
N ALA A 23 -14.93 17.53 -17.49
CA ALA A 23 -15.99 17.37 -18.47
C ALA A 23 -17.21 16.63 -17.90
N ASN A 24 -17.00 15.59 -17.10
CA ASN A 24 -18.08 14.84 -16.46
C ASN A 24 -18.72 15.62 -15.30
N LEU A 25 -17.96 16.42 -14.54
CA LEU A 25 -18.51 17.34 -13.55
C LEU A 25 -19.39 18.40 -14.20
N ASN A 26 -18.96 18.96 -15.33
CA ASN A 26 -19.73 19.94 -16.12
C ASN A 26 -20.97 19.34 -16.81
N ALA A 27 -21.06 18.01 -16.92
CA ALA A 27 -22.25 17.33 -17.41
C ALA A 27 -23.33 17.14 -16.33
N LEU A 28 -23.01 17.38 -15.05
CA LEU A 28 -23.97 17.36 -13.96
C LEU A 28 -24.72 18.69 -13.88
N ASP A 29 -26.04 18.64 -13.96
CA ASP A 29 -26.87 19.83 -13.73
C ASP A 29 -26.61 20.42 -12.34
N GLY A 30 -26.32 21.72 -12.32
CA GLY A 30 -26.01 22.48 -11.10
C GLY A 30 -24.57 22.39 -10.63
N VAL A 31 -23.65 21.95 -11.49
CA VAL A 31 -22.20 21.98 -11.24
C VAL A 31 -21.51 22.74 -12.37
N THR A 32 -20.54 23.58 -12.03
CA THR A 32 -19.67 24.22 -13.02
C THR A 32 -18.23 24.25 -12.52
N CYS A 33 -17.35 23.58 -13.25
CA CYS A 33 -15.91 23.61 -13.07
C CYS A 33 -15.30 24.59 -14.07
N HIS A 34 -14.73 25.69 -13.56
CA HIS A 34 -14.18 26.83 -14.31
C HIS A 34 -12.74 26.60 -14.80
N GLY A 35 -12.38 25.37 -15.14
CA GLY A 35 -11.02 25.02 -15.58
C GLY A 35 -9.95 25.27 -14.52
N GLU A 36 -8.80 25.78 -14.94
CA GLU A 36 -7.64 26.12 -14.09
C GLU A 36 -7.70 27.60 -13.67
N ALA A 37 -8.60 27.92 -12.75
CA ALA A 37 -8.88 29.29 -12.32
C ALA A 37 -7.65 30.05 -11.77
N PHE A 38 -6.66 29.32 -11.24
CA PHE A 38 -5.46 29.87 -10.60
C PHE A 38 -4.16 29.56 -11.34
N ASN A 39 -4.24 29.17 -12.62
CA ASN A 39 -3.06 29.01 -13.47
C ASN A 39 -2.28 30.34 -13.58
N PRO A 40 -0.94 30.39 -13.48
CA PRO A 40 -0.19 31.65 -13.52
C PRO A 40 -0.17 32.34 -14.90
N HIS A 41 -0.55 31.64 -15.98
CA HIS A 41 -0.43 32.16 -17.35
C HIS A 41 -1.76 32.53 -18.00
N PHE A 42 -2.88 31.97 -17.52
CA PHE A 42 -4.21 32.24 -18.05
C PHE A 42 -5.26 32.06 -16.93
N ILE A 43 -6.51 32.43 -17.21
CA ILE A 43 -7.62 32.30 -16.26
C ILE A 43 -8.62 31.24 -16.75
N GLY A 44 -8.73 30.11 -16.05
CA GLY A 44 -9.69 29.05 -16.34
C GLY A 44 -9.38 28.19 -17.57
N TYR A 45 -9.49 28.76 -18.76
CA TYR A 45 -9.21 28.07 -20.03
C TYR A 45 -8.21 28.86 -20.89
N PRO A 46 -7.45 28.20 -21.77
CA PRO A 46 -6.65 28.89 -22.76
C PRO A 46 -7.51 29.84 -23.59
N ASN A 47 -7.11 31.11 -23.67
CA ASN A 47 -7.81 32.22 -24.32
C ASN A 47 -9.09 32.73 -23.64
N SER A 48 -9.42 32.29 -22.41
CA SER A 48 -10.47 32.96 -21.65
C SER A 48 -10.00 34.34 -21.19
N ALA A 49 -10.89 35.33 -21.25
CA ALA A 49 -10.61 36.69 -20.77
C ALA A 49 -10.96 36.86 -19.27
N GLU A 50 -11.96 36.11 -18.80
CA GLU A 50 -12.52 36.23 -17.45
C GLU A 50 -13.11 34.91 -16.95
N ILE A 51 -13.38 34.84 -15.65
CA ILE A 51 -14.31 33.90 -15.01
C ILE A 51 -15.34 34.72 -14.25
N LEU A 52 -16.61 34.59 -14.60
CA LEU A 52 -17.73 35.24 -13.90
C LEU A 52 -17.54 36.78 -13.74
N GLY A 53 -17.08 37.45 -14.80
CA GLY A 53 -16.81 38.89 -14.77
C GLY A 53 -15.47 39.32 -14.16
N VAL A 54 -14.68 38.39 -13.61
CA VAL A 54 -13.35 38.68 -13.05
C VAL A 54 -12.27 38.39 -14.09
N SER A 55 -11.54 39.42 -14.49
CA SER A 55 -10.44 39.33 -15.45
C SER A 55 -9.17 38.71 -14.84
N LEU A 56 -8.24 38.31 -15.72
CA LEU A 56 -6.90 37.86 -15.31
C LEU A 56 -6.18 38.87 -14.40
N ALA A 57 -6.22 40.16 -14.77
CA ALA A 57 -5.54 41.21 -14.02
C ALA A 57 -6.15 41.43 -12.62
N GLU A 58 -7.48 41.31 -12.50
CA GLU A 58 -8.17 41.40 -11.21
C GLU A 58 -7.86 40.19 -10.32
N ARG A 59 -7.84 38.97 -10.89
CA ARG A 59 -7.41 37.75 -10.18
C ARG A 59 -5.96 37.88 -9.70
N ASP A 60 -5.04 38.35 -10.54
CA ASP A 60 -3.62 38.45 -10.19
C ASP A 60 -3.41 39.44 -9.03
N ALA A 61 -4.19 40.53 -9.01
CA ALA A 61 -4.20 41.51 -7.93
C ALA A 61 -4.81 40.95 -6.63
N ASP A 62 -5.95 40.26 -6.71
CA ASP A 62 -6.63 39.64 -5.57
C ASP A 62 -7.23 38.27 -5.94
N PRO A 63 -6.48 37.17 -5.74
CA PRO A 63 -6.95 35.85 -6.12
C PRO A 63 -8.02 35.30 -5.15
N LEU A 64 -8.11 35.84 -3.91
CA LEU A 64 -9.16 35.47 -2.98
C LEU A 64 -10.52 36.05 -3.39
N HIS A 65 -10.52 37.21 -4.07
CA HIS A 65 -11.73 37.74 -4.69
C HIS A 65 -12.32 36.75 -5.71
N LEU A 66 -11.51 36.21 -6.63
CA LEU A 66 -11.98 35.20 -7.59
C LEU A 66 -12.52 33.95 -6.89
N LEU A 67 -11.83 33.46 -5.84
CA LEU A 67 -12.30 32.32 -5.06
C LEU A 67 -13.71 32.59 -4.49
N GLN A 68 -13.93 33.77 -3.92
CA GLN A 68 -15.22 34.16 -3.38
C GLN A 68 -16.31 34.28 -4.46
N VAL A 69 -15.97 34.81 -5.64
CA VAL A 69 -16.88 34.91 -6.78
C VAL A 69 -17.30 33.52 -7.25
N ILE A 70 -16.37 32.58 -7.41
CA ILE A 70 -16.69 31.18 -7.78
C ILE A 70 -17.62 30.54 -6.74
N ARG A 71 -17.37 30.77 -5.45
CA ARG A 71 -18.18 30.22 -4.34
C ARG A 71 -19.61 30.74 -4.31
N THR A 72 -19.82 32.02 -4.63
CA THR A 72 -21.08 32.70 -4.35
C THR A 72 -21.89 33.09 -5.57
N GLN A 73 -21.24 33.15 -6.75
CA GLN A 73 -21.85 33.68 -7.98
C GLN A 73 -21.88 32.68 -9.13
N THR A 74 -21.49 31.41 -8.91
CA THR A 74 -21.64 30.38 -9.94
C THR A 74 -23.13 30.16 -10.25
N PRO A 75 -23.57 30.40 -11.50
CA PRO A 75 -24.98 30.26 -11.85
C PRO A 75 -25.43 28.80 -11.77
N GLY A 76 -26.65 28.59 -11.27
CA GLY A 76 -27.31 27.29 -11.32
C GLY A 76 -26.82 26.26 -10.30
N GLY A 77 -25.78 26.54 -9.51
CA GLY A 77 -25.37 25.67 -8.41
C GLY A 77 -23.93 25.86 -7.96
N MET A 78 -23.20 24.74 -7.82
CA MET A 78 -21.89 24.69 -7.18
C MET A 78 -20.76 24.99 -8.17
N GLY A 79 -19.94 25.99 -7.84
CA GLY A 79 -18.72 26.31 -8.58
C GLY A 79 -17.52 25.48 -8.13
N GLY A 80 -16.59 25.24 -9.04
CA GLY A 80 -15.28 24.71 -8.68
C GLY A 80 -14.25 24.90 -9.78
N PHE A 81 -13.05 24.37 -9.56
CA PHE A 81 -11.92 24.51 -10.47
C PHE A 81 -10.85 23.45 -10.20
N ARG A 82 -9.93 23.30 -11.14
CA ARG A 82 -8.72 22.49 -11.01
C ARG A 82 -7.59 23.33 -10.42
N PHE A 83 -6.85 22.76 -9.48
CA PHE A 83 -5.70 23.36 -8.83
C PHE A 83 -4.50 22.41 -8.89
N PHE A 84 -3.39 22.87 -9.47
CA PHE A 84 -2.13 22.09 -9.58
C PHE A 84 -1.07 22.66 -8.64
N HIS A 85 0.01 21.90 -8.38
CA HIS A 85 1.06 22.33 -7.44
C HIS A 85 1.75 23.66 -7.80
N ASP A 86 1.72 24.06 -9.08
CA ASP A 86 2.34 25.27 -9.62
C ASP A 86 1.35 26.43 -9.85
N HIS A 87 0.10 26.28 -9.39
CA HIS A 87 -0.89 27.36 -9.40
C HIS A 87 -0.63 28.36 -8.27
N ASP A 88 -1.35 29.48 -8.30
CA ASP A 88 -1.13 30.59 -7.36
C ASP A 88 -1.15 30.13 -5.88
N PRO A 89 0.01 30.12 -5.20
CA PRO A 89 0.13 29.54 -3.87
C PRO A 89 -0.60 30.37 -2.79
N ARG A 90 -0.93 31.64 -3.09
CA ARG A 90 -1.63 32.54 -2.16
C ARG A 90 -3.02 32.03 -1.79
N VAL A 91 -3.62 31.16 -2.62
CA VAL A 91 -4.99 30.64 -2.44
C VAL A 91 -5.00 29.28 -1.76
N LEU A 92 -3.88 28.53 -1.81
CA LEU A 92 -3.83 27.14 -1.35
C LEU A 92 -4.26 27.00 0.12
N GLN A 93 -3.75 27.86 1.00
CA GLN A 93 -4.09 27.81 2.43
C GLN A 93 -5.59 28.06 2.66
N ALA A 94 -6.18 29.05 1.97
CA ALA A 94 -7.61 29.34 2.06
C ALA A 94 -8.48 28.17 1.57
N LEU A 95 -8.01 27.43 0.56
CA LEU A 95 -8.68 26.22 0.08
C LEU A 95 -8.64 25.10 1.11
N LEU A 96 -7.50 24.91 1.75
CA LEU A 96 -7.28 23.84 2.73
C LEU A 96 -8.03 24.11 4.03
N ASP A 97 -8.06 25.36 4.51
CA ASP A 97 -8.68 25.72 5.79
C ASP A 97 -10.21 25.74 5.76
N GLU A 98 -10.82 26.09 4.62
CA GLU A 98 -12.27 26.26 4.52
C GLU A 98 -13.00 24.92 4.36
N GLU A 99 -13.64 24.43 5.42
CA GLU A 99 -14.39 23.16 5.45
C GLU A 99 -15.53 23.09 4.42
N ARG A 100 -16.11 24.24 4.03
CA ARG A 100 -17.21 24.29 3.04
C ARG A 100 -16.74 24.19 1.59
N ILE A 101 -15.43 24.17 1.33
CA ILE A 101 -14.88 23.85 0.01
C ILE A 101 -14.60 22.35 -0.04
N ALA A 102 -15.25 21.63 -0.93
CA ALA A 102 -15.01 20.21 -1.14
C ALA A 102 -13.63 19.96 -1.78
N LYS A 103 -12.83 19.06 -1.19
CA LYS A 103 -11.53 18.66 -1.73
C LYS A 103 -11.66 17.37 -2.52
N ILE A 104 -11.39 17.41 -3.81
CA ILE A 104 -11.29 16.25 -4.68
C ILE A 104 -9.81 16.06 -5.00
N VAL A 105 -9.25 14.89 -4.73
CA VAL A 105 -7.83 14.59 -5.02
C VAL A 105 -7.78 13.55 -6.13
N LEU A 106 -7.30 13.96 -7.30
CA LEU A 106 -7.13 13.10 -8.46
C LEU A 106 -5.68 12.65 -8.60
N THR A 107 -5.46 11.34 -8.53
CA THR A 107 -4.13 10.74 -8.65
C THR A 107 -4.01 9.90 -9.92
N ARG A 108 -2.80 9.82 -10.45
CA ARG A 108 -2.43 8.91 -11.54
C ARG A 108 -1.03 8.38 -11.29
N ASN A 109 -0.71 7.21 -11.86
CA ASN A 109 0.67 6.73 -11.90
C ASN A 109 1.63 7.85 -12.41
N PRO A 110 2.62 8.28 -11.60
CA PRO A 110 3.54 9.35 -11.98
C PRO A 110 4.34 9.04 -13.25
N VAL A 111 4.70 7.78 -13.48
CA VAL A 111 5.45 7.35 -14.68
C VAL A 111 4.59 7.57 -15.92
N GLU A 112 3.33 7.13 -15.88
CA GLU A 112 2.41 7.32 -17.00
C GLU A 112 2.15 8.79 -17.31
N SER A 113 2.03 9.61 -16.26
CA SER A 113 1.77 11.05 -16.38
C SER A 113 2.98 11.76 -16.99
N TYR A 114 4.18 11.43 -16.51
CA TYR A 114 5.45 11.97 -17.01
C TYR A 114 5.72 11.58 -18.46
N VAL A 115 5.64 10.29 -18.81
CA VAL A 115 5.80 9.84 -20.20
C VAL A 115 4.78 10.51 -21.11
N SER A 116 3.52 10.60 -20.66
CA SER A 116 2.50 11.30 -21.42
C SER A 116 2.79 12.79 -21.60
N TRP A 117 3.42 13.45 -20.63
CA TRP A 117 3.85 14.84 -20.72
C TRP A 117 5.00 15.00 -21.71
N LYS A 118 6.00 14.12 -21.69
CA LYS A 118 7.11 14.11 -22.67
C LYS A 118 6.62 13.92 -24.11
N ILE A 119 5.66 13.02 -24.33
CA ILE A 119 5.03 12.84 -25.66
C ILE A 119 4.32 14.13 -26.09
N ALA A 120 3.56 14.77 -25.20
CA ALA A 120 2.85 16.01 -25.53
C ALA A 120 3.82 17.15 -25.87
N GLN A 121 4.93 17.26 -25.14
CA GLN A 121 6.01 18.21 -25.40
C GLN A 121 6.66 17.95 -26.78
N ALA A 122 6.96 16.69 -27.10
CA ALA A 122 7.57 16.31 -28.37
C ALA A 122 6.62 16.48 -29.58
N THR A 123 5.32 16.23 -29.40
CA THR A 123 4.33 16.26 -30.50
C THR A 123 3.62 17.59 -30.68
N GLY A 124 3.65 18.46 -29.67
CA GLY A 124 2.82 19.68 -29.60
C GLY A 124 1.33 19.42 -29.41
N GLN A 125 0.92 18.18 -29.09
CA GLN A 125 -0.47 17.75 -29.02
C GLN A 125 -0.95 17.61 -27.57
N TRP A 126 -1.74 18.58 -27.11
CA TRP A 126 -2.19 18.68 -25.71
C TRP A 126 -3.58 18.07 -25.44
N LYS A 127 -4.43 17.95 -26.46
CA LYS A 127 -5.75 17.29 -26.41
C LYS A 127 -5.95 16.38 -27.62
N LEU A 128 -6.25 15.10 -27.38
CA LEU A 128 -6.60 14.12 -28.42
C LEU A 128 -8.13 14.06 -28.55
N THR A 129 -8.67 14.79 -29.51
CA THR A 129 -10.11 14.73 -29.87
C THR A 129 -10.38 13.78 -31.04
N ASN A 130 -9.34 13.35 -31.76
CA ASN A 130 -9.47 12.45 -32.91
C ASN A 130 -8.30 11.45 -32.97
N VAL A 131 -8.60 10.16 -32.90
CA VAL A 131 -7.62 9.06 -32.82
C VAL A 131 -6.82 8.90 -34.12
N SER A 132 -7.36 9.35 -35.26
CA SER A 132 -6.76 9.18 -36.60
C SER A 132 -5.64 10.16 -36.95
N LYS A 133 -5.33 11.14 -36.10
CA LYS A 133 -4.23 12.10 -36.27
C LYS A 133 -3.11 11.89 -35.23
N ARG A 134 -2.90 10.66 -34.78
CA ARG A 134 -1.84 10.30 -33.84
C ARG A 134 -0.48 10.47 -34.53
N LYS A 135 0.46 11.16 -33.86
CA LYS A 135 1.88 11.10 -34.20
C LYS A 135 2.52 10.03 -33.32
N ASP A 136 3.15 9.03 -33.92
CA ASP A 136 3.89 7.98 -33.24
C ASP A 136 5.26 8.50 -32.75
N ALA A 137 5.23 9.46 -31.83
CA ALA A 137 6.44 9.95 -31.19
C ALA A 137 6.66 9.22 -29.86
N LEU A 138 7.81 8.55 -29.73
CA LEU A 138 8.27 7.99 -28.47
C LEU A 138 8.80 9.13 -27.58
N ALA A 139 8.52 9.07 -26.28
CA ALA A 139 9.13 9.96 -25.30
C ALA A 139 10.57 9.56 -25.02
N GLU A 140 11.44 10.55 -24.84
CA GLU A 140 12.74 10.36 -24.21
C GLU A 140 12.57 10.50 -22.70
N PHE A 141 12.94 9.49 -21.93
CA PHE A 141 12.87 9.48 -20.47
C PHE A 141 14.16 10.05 -19.88
N ASP A 142 14.05 11.00 -18.95
CA ASP A 142 15.20 11.51 -18.21
C ASP A 142 15.02 11.17 -16.72
N ALA A 143 15.96 10.41 -16.17
CA ALA A 143 15.88 9.95 -14.78
C ALA A 143 15.93 11.11 -13.77
N GLY A 144 16.77 12.11 -13.99
CA GLY A 144 16.90 13.26 -13.07
C GLY A 144 15.68 14.17 -13.11
N GLU A 145 15.14 14.40 -14.32
CA GLU A 145 13.90 15.15 -14.51
C GLU A 145 12.71 14.42 -13.88
N PHE A 146 12.62 13.10 -14.07
CA PHE A 146 11.57 12.29 -13.47
C PHE A 146 11.67 12.26 -11.94
N GLU A 147 12.87 12.15 -11.37
CA GLU A 147 13.08 12.19 -9.93
C GLU A 147 12.65 13.53 -9.32
N ALA A 148 13.05 14.64 -9.94
CA ALA A 148 12.65 15.96 -9.50
C ALA A 148 11.13 16.18 -9.64
N HIS A 149 10.53 15.67 -10.73
CA HIS A 149 9.08 15.70 -10.92
C HIS A 149 8.35 14.90 -9.84
N LEU A 150 8.78 13.66 -9.59
CA LEU A 150 8.21 12.79 -8.57
C LEU A 150 8.31 13.43 -7.18
N ALA A 151 9.47 14.00 -6.83
CA ALA A 151 9.68 14.66 -5.54
C ALA A 151 8.68 15.82 -5.33
N ARG A 152 8.47 16.68 -6.34
CA ARG A 152 7.48 17.77 -6.27
C ARG A 152 6.06 17.26 -6.06
N LEU A 153 5.66 16.25 -6.82
CA LEU A 153 4.34 15.64 -6.67
C LEU A 153 4.16 15.06 -5.26
N GLN A 154 5.19 14.39 -4.76
CA GLN A 154 5.21 13.77 -3.45
C GLN A 154 5.15 14.78 -2.31
N GLU A 155 5.88 15.89 -2.40
CA GLU A 155 5.84 16.99 -1.42
C GLU A 155 4.46 17.63 -1.37
N PHE A 156 3.86 17.92 -2.52
CA PHE A 156 2.52 18.49 -2.59
C PHE A 156 1.47 17.56 -1.99
N GLN A 157 1.51 16.26 -2.31
CA GLN A 157 0.59 15.27 -1.72
C GLN A 157 0.75 15.15 -0.19
N VAL A 158 1.98 15.16 0.32
CA VAL A 158 2.23 15.15 1.77
C VAL A 158 1.69 16.43 2.43
N HIS A 159 1.86 17.59 1.78
CA HIS A 159 1.34 18.85 2.26
C HIS A 159 -0.20 18.83 2.34
N LEU A 160 -0.89 18.40 1.27
CA LEU A 160 -2.34 18.25 1.25
C LEU A 160 -2.83 17.31 2.35
N MET A 161 -2.22 16.12 2.47
CA MET A 161 -2.60 15.12 3.48
C MET A 161 -2.42 15.67 4.90
N THR A 162 -1.29 16.32 5.17
CA THR A 162 -1.00 16.90 6.49
C THR A 162 -1.99 18.01 6.83
N ALA A 163 -2.28 18.91 5.88
CA ALA A 163 -3.24 19.99 6.09
C ALA A 163 -4.66 19.47 6.37
N LEU A 164 -5.12 18.47 5.61
CA LEU A 164 -6.42 17.83 5.84
C LEU A 164 -6.48 17.13 7.21
N GLN A 165 -5.41 16.45 7.62
CA GLN A 165 -5.33 15.81 8.94
C GLN A 165 -5.36 16.82 10.08
N VAL A 166 -4.59 17.91 9.97
CA VAL A 166 -4.56 18.98 10.97
C VAL A 166 -5.91 19.69 11.05
N GLY A 167 -6.54 19.94 9.91
CA GLY A 167 -7.85 20.58 9.82
C GLY A 167 -9.03 19.67 10.13
N GLY A 168 -8.82 18.36 10.39
CA GLY A 168 -9.90 17.40 10.64
C GLY A 168 -10.81 17.16 9.42
N GLN A 169 -10.33 17.43 8.21
CA GLN A 169 -11.08 17.35 6.97
C GLN A 169 -10.76 16.08 6.19
N THR A 170 -11.66 15.72 5.27
CA THR A 170 -11.49 14.58 4.35
C THR A 170 -11.65 15.02 2.91
N ALA A 171 -10.87 14.43 2.00
CA ALA A 171 -11.04 14.58 0.56
C ALA A 171 -11.76 13.38 -0.07
N PHE A 172 -12.35 13.58 -1.25
CA PHE A 172 -12.78 12.50 -2.13
C PHE A 172 -11.62 12.14 -3.06
N TYR A 173 -11.05 10.96 -2.85
CA TYR A 173 -9.93 10.46 -3.65
C TYR A 173 -10.44 9.72 -4.88
N VAL A 174 -9.85 10.02 -6.04
CA VAL A 174 -10.18 9.38 -7.32
C VAL A 174 -8.88 9.02 -8.02
N ALA A 175 -8.73 7.77 -8.47
CA ALA A 175 -7.63 7.41 -9.36
C ALA A 175 -8.04 7.64 -10.82
N TYR A 176 -7.04 7.84 -11.69
CA TYR A 176 -7.26 8.00 -13.13
C TYR A 176 -8.05 6.84 -13.75
N GLU A 177 -7.81 5.62 -13.27
CA GLU A 177 -8.46 4.39 -13.71
C GLU A 177 -9.95 4.38 -13.35
N ASP A 178 -10.30 4.95 -12.19
CA ASP A 178 -11.67 5.04 -11.68
C ASP A 178 -12.52 6.08 -12.42
N LEU A 179 -11.89 6.99 -13.18
CA LEU A 179 -12.61 7.98 -13.97
C LEU A 179 -13.57 7.33 -14.97
N GLN A 180 -13.29 6.11 -15.42
CA GLN A 180 -14.14 5.38 -16.37
C GLN A 180 -15.33 4.67 -15.73
N ASP A 181 -15.51 4.79 -14.42
CA ASP A 181 -16.63 4.21 -13.69
C ASP A 181 -17.73 5.26 -13.43
N VAL A 182 -18.89 5.09 -14.08
CA VAL A 182 -20.09 5.93 -13.87
C VAL A 182 -20.54 5.92 -12.41
N GLY A 183 -20.41 4.79 -11.73
CA GLY A 183 -20.71 4.62 -10.31
C GLY A 183 -19.81 5.48 -9.42
N VAL A 184 -18.51 5.54 -9.71
CA VAL A 184 -17.56 6.42 -8.99
C VAL A 184 -17.90 7.89 -9.22
N MET A 185 -18.18 8.31 -10.46
CA MET A 185 -18.59 9.69 -10.76
C MET A 185 -19.90 10.08 -10.07
N ASN A 186 -20.87 9.18 -10.06
CA ASN A 186 -22.13 9.38 -9.33
C ASN A 186 -21.96 9.34 -7.80
N GLY A 187 -20.96 8.60 -7.30
CA GLY A 187 -20.51 8.64 -5.91
C GLY A 187 -19.94 10.00 -5.54
N LEU A 188 -19.10 10.58 -6.41
CA LEU A 188 -18.58 11.95 -6.26
C LEU A 188 -19.71 12.97 -6.26
N ALA A 189 -20.65 12.90 -7.22
CA ALA A 189 -21.82 13.79 -7.25
C ALA A 189 -22.65 13.70 -5.96
N LYS A 190 -22.87 12.49 -5.43
CA LYS A 190 -23.55 12.27 -4.15
C LYS A 190 -22.78 12.89 -2.98
N TRP A 191 -21.46 12.73 -2.94
CA TRP A 191 -20.60 13.26 -1.89
C TRP A 191 -20.54 14.80 -1.91
N LEU A 192 -20.60 15.41 -3.10
CA LEU A 192 -20.74 16.86 -3.27
C LEU A 192 -22.13 17.38 -2.87
N GLY A 193 -23.12 16.51 -2.62
CA GLY A 193 -24.50 16.91 -2.34
C GLY A 193 -25.31 17.27 -3.59
N VAL A 194 -24.74 17.06 -4.78
CA VAL A 194 -25.40 17.33 -6.06
C VAL A 194 -26.49 16.28 -6.32
N ARG A 195 -27.65 16.70 -6.86
CA ARG A 195 -28.77 15.79 -7.16
C ARG A 195 -28.66 15.10 -8.52
N SER A 196 -28.09 15.79 -9.51
CA SER A 196 -27.89 15.26 -10.86
C SER A 196 -26.99 14.01 -10.87
N ARG A 197 -27.23 13.11 -11.82
CA ARG A 197 -26.49 11.85 -11.99
C ARG A 197 -26.20 11.64 -13.46
N LEU A 198 -25.04 11.07 -13.76
CA LEU A 198 -24.64 10.69 -15.10
C LEU A 198 -25.27 9.33 -15.44
N GLU A 199 -25.94 9.24 -16.59
CA GLU A 199 -26.37 7.97 -17.19
C GLU A 199 -25.21 7.26 -17.90
N ALA A 200 -24.30 8.04 -18.48
CA ALA A 200 -23.07 7.60 -19.13
C ALA A 200 -21.98 8.67 -19.00
N LEU A 201 -20.73 8.27 -19.16
CA LEU A 201 -19.59 9.20 -19.18
C LEU A 201 -19.48 9.94 -20.51
N ASP A 202 -18.78 11.07 -20.50
CA ASP A 202 -18.46 11.80 -21.74
C ASP A 202 -17.64 10.92 -22.70
N GLY A 203 -18.29 10.47 -23.79
CA GLY A 203 -17.69 9.64 -24.83
C GLY A 203 -16.72 10.37 -25.77
N LYS A 204 -16.57 11.70 -25.65
CA LYS A 204 -15.68 12.51 -26.53
C LYS A 204 -14.20 12.35 -26.16
N LEU A 205 -13.89 12.02 -24.90
CA LEU A 205 -12.53 11.78 -24.44
C LEU A 205 -12.27 10.27 -24.31
N LYS A 206 -11.67 9.69 -25.35
CA LYS A 206 -11.26 8.27 -25.35
C LYS A 206 -9.92 8.08 -24.63
N ARG A 207 -9.72 6.88 -24.06
CA ARG A 207 -8.49 6.44 -23.37
C ARG A 207 -7.26 6.75 -24.24
N GLN A 208 -6.36 7.59 -23.74
CA GLN A 208 -5.35 8.24 -24.59
C GLN A 208 -4.14 7.38 -25.00
N ASN A 209 -3.98 6.14 -24.51
CA ASN A 209 -3.15 5.10 -25.12
C ASN A 209 -3.23 3.82 -24.24
N PRO A 210 -3.84 2.72 -24.70
CA PRO A 210 -3.89 1.47 -23.94
C PRO A 210 -2.56 0.68 -23.93
N GLU A 211 -1.59 1.07 -24.77
CA GLU A 211 -0.28 0.41 -24.85
C GLU A 211 0.49 0.52 -23.52
N PRO A 212 1.34 -0.45 -23.16
CA PRO A 212 2.28 -0.35 -22.04
C PRO A 212 3.14 0.92 -22.10
N VAL A 213 3.55 1.45 -20.95
CA VAL A 213 4.38 2.66 -20.88
C VAL A 213 5.74 2.45 -21.55
N ALA A 214 6.33 1.26 -21.41
CA ALA A 214 7.61 0.91 -22.01
C ALA A 214 7.61 1.07 -23.54
N GLU A 215 6.50 0.75 -24.21
CA GLU A 215 6.37 0.86 -25.67
C GLU A 215 6.27 2.32 -26.15
N LYS A 216 6.11 3.28 -25.22
CA LYS A 216 5.98 4.71 -25.52
C LYS A 216 7.26 5.49 -25.23
N VAL A 217 8.32 4.81 -24.81
CA VAL A 217 9.58 5.43 -24.38
C VAL A 217 10.71 4.91 -25.25
N ALA A 218 11.48 5.81 -25.86
CA ALA A 218 12.57 5.47 -26.76
C ALA A 218 13.73 4.75 -26.03
N ASN A 219 13.94 5.07 -24.76
CA ASN A 219 14.97 4.53 -23.87
C ASN A 219 14.35 3.77 -22.67
N ALA A 220 13.46 2.81 -22.95
CA ALA A 220 12.73 2.06 -21.92
C ALA A 220 13.63 1.37 -20.87
N GLU A 221 14.80 0.84 -21.26
CA GLU A 221 15.75 0.22 -20.32
C GLU A 221 16.34 1.21 -19.31
N GLU A 222 16.50 2.48 -19.69
CA GLU A 222 16.94 3.54 -18.77
C GLU A 222 15.85 3.88 -17.77
N MET A 223 14.60 4.00 -18.25
CA MET A 223 13.43 4.15 -17.41
C MET A 223 13.30 3.00 -16.41
N GLU A 224 13.40 1.74 -16.86
CA GLU A 224 13.32 0.58 -15.96
C GLU A 224 14.40 0.59 -14.87
N ARG A 225 15.65 0.94 -15.21
CA ARG A 225 16.73 1.07 -14.23
C ARG A 225 16.47 2.19 -13.23
N ALA A 226 16.01 3.35 -13.69
CA ALA A 226 15.67 4.49 -12.83
C ALA A 226 14.48 4.17 -11.93
N LEU A 227 13.44 3.54 -12.47
CA LEU A 227 12.26 3.12 -11.72
C LEU A 227 12.61 2.03 -10.71
N THR A 228 13.49 1.08 -11.02
CA THR A 228 13.97 0.09 -10.04
C THR A 228 14.69 0.75 -8.87
N ARG A 229 15.47 1.82 -9.13
CA ARG A 229 16.11 2.62 -8.08
C ARG A 229 15.08 3.37 -7.24
N LEU A 230 14.05 3.96 -7.86
CA LEU A 230 13.01 4.73 -7.19
C LEU A 230 11.98 3.87 -6.46
N ASP A 231 11.68 2.69 -6.97
CA ASP A 231 10.75 1.72 -6.37
C ASP A 231 11.30 1.19 -5.04
N ARG A 232 12.64 1.04 -4.93
CA ARG A 232 13.35 0.79 -3.67
C ARG A 232 13.11 1.89 -2.61
N PHE A 233 12.77 3.12 -3.02
CA PHE A 233 12.37 4.21 -2.13
C PHE A 233 10.83 4.35 -1.98
N ASN A 234 10.04 3.84 -2.94
CA ASN A 234 8.56 3.93 -2.96
C ASN A 234 7.81 2.79 -2.24
N LEU A 235 8.49 1.79 -1.67
CA LEU A 235 7.86 0.83 -0.73
C LEU A 235 7.27 1.49 0.53
N SER A 236 7.57 2.76 0.75
CA SER A 236 6.97 3.60 1.78
C SER A 236 5.60 4.19 1.39
N ARG A 237 5.19 4.09 0.11
CA ARG A 237 4.01 4.80 -0.43
C ARG A 237 3.01 3.96 -1.24
N THR A 238 3.29 2.69 -1.55
CA THR A 238 2.18 1.76 -1.85
C THR A 238 1.32 1.70 -0.60
N PRO A 239 0.01 2.00 -0.67
CA PRO A 239 -0.85 1.88 0.50
C PRO A 239 -0.70 0.48 1.07
N ASN A 240 -0.12 0.39 2.26
CA ASN A 240 -0.07 -0.87 2.95
C ASN A 240 -1.49 -1.14 3.44
N PHE A 241 -2.22 -1.97 2.70
CA PHE A 241 -3.57 -2.38 3.06
C PHE A 241 -3.58 -3.39 4.20
N GLU A 242 -2.42 -3.92 4.59
CA GLU A 242 -2.33 -4.71 5.81
C GLU A 242 -2.65 -3.83 7.02
N PRO A 243 -3.53 -4.30 7.92
CA PRO A 243 -3.82 -3.61 9.17
C PRO A 243 -2.54 -3.31 9.96
N ARG A 244 -2.49 -2.14 10.60
CA ARG A 244 -1.44 -1.85 11.60
C ARG A 244 -1.49 -2.88 12.71
N ARG A 245 -0.31 -3.31 13.16
CA ARG A 245 -0.16 -4.29 14.24
C ARG A 245 0.40 -3.61 15.47
N GLY A 246 -0.19 -3.90 16.62
CA GLY A 246 0.41 -3.50 17.89
C GLY A 246 1.63 -4.37 18.24
N PRO A 247 2.29 -4.12 19.37
CA PRO A 247 3.57 -4.74 19.72
C PRO A 247 3.50 -6.24 20.06
N VAL A 248 2.30 -6.79 20.32
CA VAL A 248 2.07 -8.21 20.64
C VAL A 248 2.88 -8.72 21.84
N VAL A 249 3.13 -7.85 22.84
CA VAL A 249 3.94 -8.15 24.03
C VAL A 249 3.62 -9.46 24.75
N PRO A 250 2.34 -9.88 24.89
CA PRO A 250 2.04 -11.16 25.55
C PRO A 250 2.66 -12.39 24.87
N SER A 251 3.05 -12.31 23.59
CA SER A 251 3.71 -13.42 22.90
C SER A 251 5.21 -13.51 23.17
N TYR A 252 5.83 -12.47 23.75
CA TYR A 252 7.28 -12.46 23.95
C TYR A 252 7.68 -13.50 24.98
N VAL A 253 8.85 -14.11 24.77
CA VAL A 253 9.38 -15.18 25.60
C VAL A 253 10.76 -14.78 26.09
N ALA A 254 10.94 -14.67 27.39
CA ALA A 254 12.25 -14.47 28.00
C ALA A 254 12.79 -15.80 28.54
N ALA A 255 14.10 -15.98 28.42
CA ALA A 255 14.81 -17.00 29.18
C ALA A 255 14.60 -16.77 30.70
N ALA A 256 14.66 -17.87 31.46
CA ALA A 256 14.46 -17.85 32.90
C ALA A 256 15.59 -17.10 33.60
N GLU A 257 16.84 -17.46 33.28
CA GLU A 257 18.06 -16.89 33.82
C GLU A 257 18.79 -16.04 32.80
N THR A 258 18.95 -16.55 31.57
CA THR A 258 19.66 -15.85 30.51
C THR A 258 18.96 -14.54 30.15
N ARG A 259 19.73 -13.48 29.92
CA ARG A 259 19.21 -12.14 29.57
C ARG A 259 18.78 -12.05 28.10
N LEU A 260 18.11 -13.07 27.58
CA LEU A 260 17.56 -13.10 26.22
C LEU A 260 16.04 -12.92 26.22
N LEU A 261 15.56 -12.12 25.28
CA LEU A 261 14.14 -11.90 25.01
C LEU A 261 13.83 -12.23 23.55
N TYR A 262 13.13 -13.33 23.31
CA TYR A 262 12.62 -13.68 22.00
C TYR A 262 11.27 -13.00 21.73
N MET A 263 11.20 -12.32 20.59
CA MET A 263 10.02 -11.61 20.10
C MET A 263 9.47 -12.37 18.88
N PRO A 264 8.54 -13.32 19.06
CA PRO A 264 8.14 -14.22 17.98
C PRO A 264 7.32 -13.52 16.90
N ILE A 265 7.63 -13.87 15.65
CA ILE A 265 6.70 -13.71 14.53
C ILE A 265 5.86 -14.99 14.44
N GLN A 266 4.53 -14.83 14.39
CA GLN A 266 3.63 -15.97 14.25
C GLN A 266 3.95 -16.77 12.98
N SER A 267 3.86 -18.11 13.10
CA SER A 267 4.29 -19.07 12.06
C SER A 267 5.80 -19.08 11.79
N GLY A 268 6.60 -18.46 12.65
CA GLY A 268 8.04 -18.71 12.74
C GLY A 268 8.37 -19.91 13.63
N PRO A 269 9.66 -20.20 13.86
CA PRO A 269 10.14 -21.36 14.62
C PRO A 269 10.00 -21.21 16.15
N THR A 270 8.87 -20.70 16.64
CA THR A 270 8.66 -20.39 18.07
C THR A 270 8.90 -21.60 18.96
N GLY A 271 8.43 -22.79 18.57
CA GLY A 271 8.65 -24.02 19.35
C GLY A 271 10.13 -24.39 19.47
N THR A 272 10.89 -24.29 18.36
CA THR A 272 12.34 -24.53 18.36
C THR A 272 13.07 -23.53 19.24
N VAL A 273 12.79 -22.24 19.10
CA VAL A 273 13.47 -21.19 19.90
C VAL A 273 13.14 -21.34 21.38
N ARG A 274 11.91 -21.71 21.73
CA ARG A 274 11.50 -21.99 23.11
C ARG A 274 12.24 -23.20 23.71
N ARG A 275 12.32 -24.32 22.99
CA ARG A 275 13.13 -25.48 23.43
C ARG A 275 14.59 -25.11 23.60
N TRP A 276 15.13 -24.31 22.70
CA TRP A 276 16.50 -23.81 22.79
C TRP A 276 16.73 -22.92 24.02
N LEU A 277 15.84 -21.95 24.30
CA LEU A 277 15.92 -21.13 25.52
C LEU A 277 15.79 -21.97 26.81
N SER A 278 14.95 -23.00 26.79
CA SER A 278 14.78 -23.94 27.90
C SER A 278 16.06 -24.74 28.14
N ALA A 279 16.65 -25.29 27.08
CA ALA A 279 17.91 -26.02 27.13
C ALA A 279 19.09 -25.13 27.57
N LEU A 280 19.07 -23.85 27.17
CA LEU A 280 20.08 -22.87 27.55
C LEU A 280 20.14 -22.65 29.06
N ASP A 281 18.98 -22.59 29.73
CA ASP A 281 18.89 -22.41 31.18
C ASP A 281 18.75 -23.74 31.96
N GLY A 282 18.67 -24.88 31.27
CA GLY A 282 18.46 -26.19 31.91
C GLY A 282 17.10 -26.33 32.62
N VAL A 283 16.08 -25.61 32.15
CA VAL A 283 14.74 -25.56 32.76
C VAL A 283 13.66 -26.11 31.81
N PRO A 284 12.50 -26.56 32.32
CA PRO A 284 11.33 -26.87 31.49
C PRO A 284 10.76 -25.62 30.78
N ASP A 285 10.08 -25.83 29.65
CA ASP A 285 9.49 -24.77 28.80
C ASP A 285 8.49 -23.88 29.56
N GLU A 286 7.78 -24.44 30.53
CA GLU A 286 6.80 -23.74 31.37
C GLU A 286 7.46 -22.73 32.32
N THR A 287 8.76 -22.83 32.52
CA THR A 287 9.56 -21.92 33.36
C THR A 287 9.96 -20.65 32.61
N LEU A 288 9.89 -20.66 31.28
CA LEU A 288 10.17 -19.48 30.48
C LEU A 288 9.16 -18.37 30.79
N ALA A 289 9.65 -17.15 31.02
CA ALA A 289 8.78 -16.03 31.30
C ALA A 289 8.08 -15.58 30.01
N GLY A 290 6.76 -15.47 30.03
CA GLY A 290 5.94 -15.05 28.89
C GLY A 290 4.69 -14.30 29.35
N GLU A 291 3.72 -14.15 28.45
CA GLU A 291 2.42 -13.49 28.74
C GLU A 291 2.55 -12.07 29.34
N PHE A 292 3.65 -11.39 29.01
CA PHE A 292 3.95 -10.08 29.57
C PHE A 292 2.86 -9.05 29.26
N SER A 293 2.49 -8.25 30.26
CA SER A 293 1.99 -6.90 30.03
C SER A 293 3.14 -5.95 29.66
N GLN A 294 2.81 -4.80 29.07
CA GLN A 294 3.85 -3.79 28.77
C GLN A 294 4.57 -3.27 30.04
N LYS A 295 3.93 -3.35 31.21
CA LYS A 295 4.53 -2.93 32.49
C LYS A 295 5.55 -3.96 32.95
N GLU A 296 5.18 -5.24 32.92
CA GLU A 296 6.05 -6.35 33.32
C GLU A 296 7.25 -6.46 32.39
N LEU A 297 7.07 -6.29 31.08
CA LEU A 297 8.21 -6.26 30.15
C LEU A 297 9.21 -5.16 30.50
N ARG A 298 8.74 -3.94 30.80
CA ARG A 298 9.62 -2.83 31.21
C ARG A 298 10.32 -3.11 32.54
N GLN A 299 9.66 -3.77 33.49
CA GLN A 299 10.29 -4.21 34.74
C GLN A 299 11.35 -5.29 34.49
N TRP A 300 11.05 -6.30 33.68
CA TRP A 300 11.98 -7.36 33.31
C TRP A 300 13.26 -6.78 32.69
N LYS A 301 13.11 -5.82 31.76
CA LYS A 301 14.23 -5.12 31.11
C LYS A 301 15.11 -4.34 32.09
N ARG A 302 14.49 -3.60 33.03
CA ARG A 302 15.22 -2.84 34.06
C ARG A 302 15.97 -3.74 35.05
N ALA A 303 15.39 -4.89 35.38
CA ALA A 303 16.01 -5.88 36.26
C ALA A 303 17.19 -6.63 35.59
N ARG A 304 17.29 -6.59 34.26
CA ARG A 304 18.34 -7.29 33.48
C ARG A 304 19.09 -6.32 32.55
N PRO A 305 19.95 -5.43 33.09
CA PRO A 305 20.85 -4.61 32.27
C PRO A 305 21.71 -5.49 31.34
N GLY A 306 21.89 -5.05 30.09
CA GLY A 306 22.59 -5.84 29.06
C GLY A 306 21.76 -6.97 28.46
N HIS A 307 20.45 -7.03 28.71
CA HIS A 307 19.58 -7.96 27.98
C HIS A 307 19.64 -7.72 26.47
N ARG A 308 19.47 -8.79 25.71
CA ARG A 308 19.38 -8.76 24.25
C ARG A 308 18.06 -9.35 23.81
N SER A 309 17.37 -8.60 22.98
CA SER A 309 16.13 -8.97 22.34
C SER A 309 16.40 -9.41 20.91
N PHE A 310 15.67 -10.39 20.43
CA PHE A 310 15.83 -10.88 19.07
C PHE A 310 14.54 -11.45 18.52
N THR A 311 14.50 -11.59 17.20
CA THR A 311 13.41 -12.27 16.50
C THR A 311 13.99 -13.17 15.42
N VAL A 312 13.17 -14.09 14.92
CA VAL A 312 13.53 -14.98 13.82
C VAL A 312 12.54 -14.79 12.68
N ILE A 313 13.05 -14.45 11.50
CA ILE A 313 12.29 -14.37 10.25
C ILE A 313 12.51 -15.65 9.42
N ARG A 314 11.49 -16.04 8.67
CA ARG A 314 11.48 -17.24 7.81
C ARG A 314 11.31 -16.80 6.36
N HIS A 315 11.85 -17.56 5.41
CA HIS A 315 11.58 -17.32 3.99
C HIS A 315 10.06 -17.21 3.72
N PRO A 316 9.55 -16.21 2.99
CA PRO A 316 8.10 -15.97 2.89
C PRO A 316 7.30 -17.17 2.38
N LEU A 317 7.81 -17.89 1.37
CA LEU A 317 7.21 -19.13 0.86
C LEU A 317 7.12 -20.23 1.93
N ALA A 318 8.21 -20.47 2.66
CA ALA A 318 8.24 -21.46 3.75
C ALA A 318 7.30 -21.07 4.90
N ARG A 319 7.17 -19.78 5.18
CA ARG A 319 6.23 -19.28 6.19
C ARG A 319 4.78 -19.44 5.75
N ALA A 320 4.46 -19.17 4.49
CA ALA A 320 3.14 -19.40 3.95
C ALA A 320 2.75 -20.89 3.98
N HIS A 321 3.69 -21.79 3.65
CA HIS A 321 3.47 -23.24 3.71
C HIS A 321 3.21 -23.73 5.14
N GLU A 322 3.93 -23.21 6.13
CA GLU A 322 3.69 -23.48 7.54
C GLU A 322 2.27 -23.12 7.97
N VAL A 323 1.82 -21.93 7.58
CA VAL A 323 0.45 -21.45 7.84
C VAL A 323 -0.55 -22.36 7.16
N PHE A 324 -0.33 -22.66 5.88
CA PHE A 324 -1.20 -23.53 5.10
C PHE A 324 -1.38 -24.86 5.82
N CYS A 325 -0.29 -25.52 6.20
CA CYS A 325 -0.35 -26.83 6.83
C CYS A 325 -0.99 -26.78 8.23
N ARG A 326 -0.57 -25.88 9.12
CA ARG A 326 -1.06 -25.85 10.52
C ARG A 326 -2.42 -25.21 10.69
N ARG A 327 -2.68 -24.11 9.97
CA ARG A 327 -3.86 -23.27 10.21
C ARG A 327 -4.99 -23.55 9.22
N ILE A 328 -4.69 -24.01 8.01
CA ILE A 328 -5.71 -24.16 6.94
C ILE A 328 -6.00 -25.63 6.63
N LEU A 329 -4.98 -26.43 6.33
CA LEU A 329 -5.10 -27.83 5.94
C LEU A 329 -5.49 -28.71 7.14
N SER A 330 -4.82 -28.51 8.28
CA SER A 330 -5.13 -29.24 9.51
C SER A 330 -6.53 -28.92 10.05
N VAL A 331 -7.13 -29.92 10.69
CA VAL A 331 -8.42 -29.81 11.40
C VAL A 331 -8.25 -29.92 12.92
N GLU A 332 -7.03 -29.98 13.42
CA GLU A 332 -6.72 -30.12 14.86
C GLU A 332 -7.01 -28.82 15.66
N PRO A 333 -7.07 -28.89 17.00
CA PRO A 333 -7.15 -27.70 17.84
C PRO A 333 -6.08 -26.67 17.48
N GLY A 334 -6.49 -25.41 17.35
CA GLY A 334 -5.63 -24.32 16.88
C GLY A 334 -5.71 -24.06 15.38
N SER A 335 -6.31 -24.93 14.57
CA SER A 335 -6.55 -24.63 13.15
C SER A 335 -7.74 -23.65 12.95
N PHE A 336 -7.76 -22.97 11.82
CA PHE A 336 -8.79 -21.98 11.49
C PHE A 336 -9.94 -22.61 10.68
N ARG A 337 -10.67 -23.54 11.30
CA ARG A 337 -11.77 -24.28 10.65
C ARG A 337 -12.81 -23.38 9.98
N GLY A 338 -13.12 -22.22 10.56
CA GLY A 338 -14.04 -21.24 9.96
C GLY A 338 -13.48 -20.60 8.69
N ILE A 339 -12.23 -20.13 8.74
CA ILE A 339 -11.54 -19.54 7.57
C ILE A 339 -11.37 -20.59 6.49
N ARG A 340 -10.96 -21.81 6.84
CA ARG A 340 -10.88 -22.96 5.93
C ARG A 340 -12.17 -23.16 5.12
N LYS A 341 -13.34 -23.16 5.78
CA LYS A 341 -14.64 -23.29 5.10
C LYS A 341 -14.89 -22.15 4.11
N THR A 342 -14.57 -20.91 4.50
CA THR A 342 -14.67 -19.75 3.60
C THR A 342 -13.73 -19.87 2.40
N LEU A 343 -12.49 -20.31 2.61
CA LEU A 343 -11.53 -20.50 1.53
C LEU A 343 -11.98 -21.55 0.52
N VAL A 344 -12.52 -22.68 0.99
CA VAL A 344 -13.09 -23.71 0.10
C VAL A 344 -14.29 -23.17 -0.66
N ARG A 345 -15.25 -22.54 0.04
CA ARG A 345 -16.53 -22.12 -0.57
C ARG A 345 -16.42 -20.91 -1.48
N SER A 346 -15.63 -19.91 -1.09
CA SER A 346 -15.63 -18.57 -1.70
C SER A 346 -14.36 -18.25 -2.47
N HIS A 347 -13.26 -18.96 -2.21
CA HIS A 347 -11.98 -18.77 -2.89
C HIS A 347 -11.51 -20.01 -3.65
N GLY A 348 -12.34 -21.08 -3.71
CA GLY A 348 -12.09 -22.24 -4.53
C GLY A 348 -10.88 -23.08 -4.12
N LEU A 349 -10.44 -23.03 -2.86
CA LEU A 349 -9.30 -23.84 -2.41
C LEU A 349 -9.66 -25.34 -2.50
N PRO A 350 -8.89 -26.16 -3.25
CA PRO A 350 -9.17 -27.59 -3.46
C PRO A 350 -8.71 -28.43 -2.27
N LEU A 351 -9.39 -28.27 -1.12
CA LEU A 351 -9.12 -29.01 0.11
C LEU A 351 -10.11 -30.17 0.30
N PRO A 352 -9.70 -31.28 0.92
CA PRO A 352 -10.62 -32.35 1.32
C PRO A 352 -11.68 -31.83 2.32
N GLU A 353 -12.81 -32.51 2.49
CA GLU A 353 -13.83 -32.09 3.47
C GLU A 353 -13.28 -32.10 4.93
N GLY A 354 -12.41 -33.06 5.24
CA GLY A 354 -11.78 -33.25 6.56
C GLY A 354 -10.26 -33.13 6.54
N ALA A 355 -9.60 -33.83 7.47
CA ALA A 355 -8.15 -33.97 7.47
C ALA A 355 -7.65 -34.64 6.17
N PRO A 356 -6.41 -34.37 5.73
CA PRO A 356 -5.78 -35.16 4.68
C PRO A 356 -5.79 -36.64 5.04
N GLY A 357 -6.37 -37.48 4.17
CA GLY A 357 -6.33 -38.94 4.31
C GLY A 357 -5.10 -39.57 3.65
N PRO A 358 -4.93 -40.90 3.73
CA PRO A 358 -3.80 -41.62 3.13
C PRO A 358 -3.65 -41.43 1.60
N GLY A 359 -4.73 -41.06 0.91
CA GLY A 359 -4.74 -40.80 -0.53
C GLY A 359 -4.45 -39.35 -0.95
N TYR A 360 -4.12 -38.46 -0.01
CA TYR A 360 -3.83 -37.06 -0.32
C TYR A 360 -2.47 -36.93 -1.01
N SER A 361 -2.48 -36.63 -2.31
CA SER A 361 -1.27 -36.66 -3.15
C SER A 361 -0.45 -35.37 -3.09
N LEU A 362 0.82 -35.46 -3.50
CA LEU A 362 1.69 -34.30 -3.68
C LEU A 362 1.08 -33.24 -4.61
N ALA A 363 0.45 -33.67 -5.71
CA ALA A 363 -0.20 -32.77 -6.65
C ALA A 363 -1.38 -32.01 -6.01
N GLN A 364 -2.22 -32.71 -5.24
CA GLN A 364 -3.32 -32.08 -4.51
C GLN A 364 -2.82 -31.08 -3.46
N HIS A 365 -1.72 -31.40 -2.77
CA HIS A 365 -1.08 -30.50 -1.81
C HIS A 365 -0.53 -29.25 -2.48
N ARG A 366 0.19 -29.42 -3.59
CA ARG A 366 0.76 -28.34 -4.40
C ARG A 366 -0.33 -27.40 -4.92
N ASP A 367 -1.39 -27.94 -5.50
CA ASP A 367 -2.49 -27.13 -6.05
C ASP A 367 -3.28 -26.39 -4.97
N ALA A 368 -3.54 -27.05 -3.83
CA ALA A 368 -4.20 -26.41 -2.71
C ALA A 368 -3.35 -25.29 -2.10
N PHE A 369 -2.03 -25.48 -2.04
CA PHE A 369 -1.10 -24.47 -1.56
C PHE A 369 -0.95 -23.29 -2.53
N ALA A 370 -0.89 -23.54 -3.84
CA ALA A 370 -0.91 -22.49 -4.85
C ALA A 370 -2.18 -21.62 -4.75
N ALA A 371 -3.36 -22.25 -4.61
CA ALA A 371 -4.62 -21.54 -4.41
C ALA A 371 -4.61 -20.70 -3.12
N PHE A 372 -3.94 -21.19 -2.07
CA PHE A 372 -3.75 -20.42 -0.84
C PHE A 372 -2.86 -19.19 -1.03
N LEU A 373 -1.76 -19.28 -1.79
CA LEU A 373 -0.90 -18.12 -2.10
C LEU A 373 -1.66 -17.05 -2.91
N ILE A 374 -2.48 -17.46 -3.89
CA ILE A 374 -3.36 -16.56 -4.64
C ILE A 374 -4.34 -15.84 -3.69
N PHE A 375 -4.94 -16.57 -2.75
CA PHE A 375 -5.77 -15.97 -1.71
C PHE A 375 -4.98 -14.97 -0.86
N LEU A 376 -3.75 -15.28 -0.45
CA LEU A 376 -2.92 -14.39 0.38
C LEU A 376 -2.65 -13.06 -0.32
N LYS A 377 -2.33 -13.07 -1.63
CA LYS A 377 -2.18 -11.83 -2.42
C LYS A 377 -3.41 -10.94 -2.34
N ALA A 378 -4.60 -11.52 -2.58
CA ALA A 378 -5.87 -10.80 -2.47
C ALA A 378 -6.15 -10.35 -1.03
N ASN A 379 -5.78 -11.16 -0.04
CA ASN A 379 -6.04 -10.87 1.38
C ASN A 379 -5.19 -9.70 1.89
N LEU A 380 -3.88 -9.73 1.60
CA LEU A 380 -2.92 -8.71 2.04
C LEU A 380 -3.12 -7.39 1.30
N SER A 381 -3.72 -7.40 0.11
CA SER A 381 -4.15 -6.20 -0.63
C SER A 381 -5.54 -5.69 -0.23
N GLY A 382 -6.19 -6.27 0.78
CA GLY A 382 -7.51 -5.82 1.27
C GLY A 382 -8.70 -6.18 0.35
N GLN A 383 -8.50 -7.08 -0.61
CA GLN A 383 -9.51 -7.48 -1.60
C GLN A 383 -10.40 -8.65 -1.14
N THR A 384 -10.31 -9.05 0.12
CA THR A 384 -11.13 -10.16 0.67
C THR A 384 -11.76 -9.76 2.00
N ALA A 385 -12.91 -10.35 2.33
CA ALA A 385 -13.58 -10.14 3.61
C ALA A 385 -12.93 -10.90 4.79
N VAL A 386 -11.95 -11.77 4.53
CA VAL A 386 -11.22 -12.50 5.58
C VAL A 386 -10.23 -11.54 6.25
N ARG A 387 -10.20 -11.51 7.58
CA ARG A 387 -9.23 -10.67 8.31
C ARG A 387 -7.79 -11.03 7.93
N VAL A 388 -6.88 -10.06 7.92
CA VAL A 388 -5.44 -10.34 7.81
C VAL A 388 -4.93 -10.83 9.17
N ASP A 389 -4.65 -12.13 9.29
CA ASP A 389 -4.19 -12.75 10.54
C ASP A 389 -2.67 -12.66 10.71
N GLY A 390 -2.18 -12.64 11.95
CA GLY A 390 -0.74 -12.46 12.21
C GLY A 390 0.09 -13.65 11.75
N HIS A 391 -0.55 -14.81 11.61
CA HIS A 391 0.07 -16.01 11.07
C HIS A 391 0.57 -15.82 9.64
N TRP A 392 -0.05 -14.97 8.83
CA TRP A 392 0.33 -14.76 7.42
C TRP A 392 0.51 -13.30 7.02
N ALA A 393 0.28 -12.33 7.91
CA ALA A 393 0.69 -10.94 7.68
C ALA A 393 2.19 -10.87 7.34
N SER A 394 2.61 -9.86 6.60
CA SER A 394 4.04 -9.69 6.28
C SER A 394 4.87 -9.57 7.56
N GLN A 395 6.07 -10.16 7.51
CA GLN A 395 7.02 -10.13 8.62
C GLN A 395 7.49 -8.69 8.86
N ALA A 396 7.67 -7.91 7.79
CA ALA A 396 7.95 -6.48 7.88
C ALA A 396 6.87 -5.72 8.68
N GLN A 397 5.58 -6.00 8.42
CA GLN A 397 4.49 -5.38 9.16
C GLN A 397 4.46 -5.82 10.63
N CYS A 398 4.80 -7.08 10.91
CA CYS A 398 4.91 -7.58 12.28
C CYS A 398 6.03 -6.87 13.05
N LEU A 399 7.22 -6.71 12.44
CA LEU A 399 8.34 -6.00 13.05
C LEU A 399 8.06 -4.51 13.27
N GLN A 400 7.39 -3.86 12.32
CA GLN A 400 6.96 -2.47 12.47
C GLN A 400 6.03 -2.29 13.68
N GLY A 401 5.13 -3.24 13.93
CA GLY A 401 4.27 -3.22 15.10
C GLY A 401 5.03 -3.40 16.42
N MET A 402 6.05 -4.25 16.45
CA MET A 402 6.92 -4.41 17.63
C MET A 402 7.59 -3.09 18.01
N ALA A 403 8.08 -2.34 17.00
CA ALA A 403 8.80 -1.08 17.15
C ALA A 403 8.04 0.01 17.91
N GLU A 404 6.71 -0.08 18.03
CA GLU A 404 5.91 0.85 18.85
C GLU A 404 6.27 0.79 20.35
N LEU A 405 6.84 -0.34 20.82
CA LEU A 405 7.23 -0.51 22.22
C LEU A 405 8.68 -0.97 22.40
N THR A 406 9.13 -1.92 21.58
CA THR A 406 10.49 -2.47 21.67
C THR A 406 10.96 -2.97 20.32
N LEU A 407 12.23 -2.73 20.03
CA LEU A 407 12.89 -3.29 18.85
C LEU A 407 13.57 -4.61 19.24
N PRO A 408 13.63 -5.61 18.34
CA PRO A 408 14.62 -6.67 18.47
C PRO A 408 16.02 -6.10 18.18
N ASP A 409 16.98 -6.39 19.04
CA ASP A 409 18.39 -6.03 18.82
C ASP A 409 19.04 -6.85 17.70
N MET A 410 18.45 -8.00 17.37
CA MET A 410 18.89 -8.87 16.28
C MET A 410 17.71 -9.51 15.56
N ILE A 411 17.74 -9.47 14.22
CA ILE A 411 16.81 -10.19 13.35
C ILE A 411 17.62 -11.32 12.72
N VAL A 412 17.27 -12.57 13.05
CA VAL A 412 17.96 -13.78 12.59
C VAL A 412 17.13 -14.44 11.51
N ARG A 413 17.73 -14.92 10.43
CA ARG A 413 17.01 -15.79 9.48
C ARG A 413 16.97 -17.21 10.01
N GLU A 414 15.86 -17.90 9.79
CA GLU A 414 15.65 -19.25 10.30
C GLU A 414 16.77 -20.21 9.91
N GLU A 415 17.25 -20.16 8.66
CA GLU A 415 18.33 -21.00 8.15
C GLU A 415 19.69 -20.73 8.82
N GLU A 416 19.84 -19.59 9.49
CA GLU A 416 21.07 -19.16 10.16
C GLU A 416 21.00 -19.33 11.70
N MET A 417 19.89 -19.87 12.24
CA MET A 417 19.68 -20.00 13.68
C MET A 417 20.77 -20.82 14.38
N ALA A 418 21.24 -21.89 13.73
CA ALA A 418 22.27 -22.77 14.28
C ALA A 418 23.57 -22.02 14.59
N VAL A 419 23.85 -20.93 13.85
CA VAL A 419 25.04 -20.11 14.04
C VAL A 419 24.75 -18.93 14.98
N TYR A 420 23.68 -18.18 14.71
CA TYR A 420 23.48 -16.89 15.38
C TYR A 420 22.81 -16.98 16.75
N LEU A 421 22.00 -18.01 17.04
CA LEU A 421 21.42 -18.15 18.38
C LEU A 421 22.49 -18.48 19.43
N PRO A 422 23.40 -19.47 19.21
CA PRO A 422 24.55 -19.68 20.10
C PRO A 422 25.42 -18.43 20.26
N ALA A 423 25.74 -17.73 19.16
CA ALA A 423 26.55 -16.51 19.23
C ALA A 423 25.88 -15.40 20.07
N LEU A 424 24.55 -15.25 19.97
CA LEU A 424 23.78 -14.30 20.77
C LEU A 424 23.80 -14.67 22.27
N ALA A 425 23.68 -15.96 22.59
CA ALA A 425 23.78 -16.44 23.97
C ALA A 425 25.17 -16.19 24.59
N MET A 426 26.25 -16.39 23.81
CA MET A 426 27.61 -16.07 24.24
C MET A 426 27.79 -14.59 24.61
N GLN A 427 27.15 -13.68 23.87
CA GLN A 427 27.21 -12.23 24.16
C GLN A 427 26.56 -11.84 25.49
N VAL A 428 25.69 -12.68 26.05
CA VAL A 428 25.03 -12.44 27.35
C VAL A 428 25.51 -13.38 28.46
N GLY A 429 26.67 -14.03 28.27
CA GLY A 429 27.38 -14.74 29.34
C GLY A 429 27.27 -16.27 29.31
N HIS A 430 26.69 -16.87 28.26
CA HIS A 430 26.65 -18.33 28.11
C HIS A 430 27.89 -18.85 27.39
N ALA A 431 28.79 -19.53 28.09
CA ALA A 431 30.09 -19.93 27.54
C ALA A 431 30.02 -21.07 26.50
N ALA A 432 29.05 -21.97 26.64
CA ALA A 432 28.87 -23.13 25.76
C ALA A 432 27.38 -23.40 25.50
N PRO A 433 26.69 -22.49 24.79
CA PRO A 433 25.26 -22.63 24.51
C PRO A 433 25.01 -23.81 23.56
N PRO A 434 23.94 -24.60 23.78
CA PRO A 434 23.57 -25.67 22.86
C PRO A 434 23.13 -25.10 21.50
N GLU A 435 23.25 -25.91 20.45
CA GLU A 435 22.69 -25.57 19.15
C GLU A 435 21.15 -25.77 19.15
N PRO A 436 20.40 -24.89 18.48
CA PRO A 436 18.96 -25.10 18.29
C PRO A 436 18.71 -26.28 17.35
N GLU A 437 17.74 -27.12 17.70
CA GLU A 437 17.27 -28.21 16.83
C GLU A 437 16.62 -27.65 15.57
N LEU A 438 16.99 -28.16 14.39
CA LEU A 438 16.32 -27.77 13.15
C LEU A 438 14.84 -28.20 13.17
N PRO A 439 13.91 -27.34 12.73
CA PRO A 439 12.50 -27.67 12.71
C PRO A 439 12.20 -28.81 11.72
N GLU A 440 11.32 -29.73 12.13
CA GLU A 440 10.77 -30.76 11.23
C GLU A 440 9.85 -30.14 10.18
N SER A 441 9.68 -30.83 9.05
CA SER A 441 8.73 -30.42 8.01
C SER A 441 7.30 -30.48 8.54
N THR A 442 6.54 -29.40 8.30
CA THR A 442 5.16 -29.29 8.75
C THR A 442 4.20 -29.85 7.68
N GLY A 443 3.24 -30.67 8.11
CA GLY A 443 2.16 -31.16 7.26
C GLY A 443 2.46 -32.50 6.58
N PRO A 444 1.52 -33.03 5.77
CA PRO A 444 1.64 -34.35 5.14
C PRO A 444 2.72 -34.42 4.04
N HIS A 445 3.08 -33.27 3.45
CA HIS A 445 4.09 -33.16 2.39
C HIS A 445 4.97 -31.94 2.65
N ALA A 446 6.29 -32.08 2.51
CA ALA A 446 7.22 -30.97 2.75
C ALA A 446 7.16 -29.95 1.60
N LEU A 447 7.50 -28.69 1.89
CA LEU A 447 7.62 -27.67 0.85
C LEU A 447 8.63 -28.08 -0.24
N ALA A 448 9.70 -28.76 0.16
CA ALA A 448 10.72 -29.31 -0.72
C ALA A 448 10.18 -30.21 -1.84
N ASP A 449 9.11 -30.95 -1.56
CA ASP A 449 8.55 -31.97 -2.45
C ASP A 449 7.58 -31.38 -3.48
N ILE A 450 7.09 -30.16 -3.23
CA ILE A 450 6.12 -29.45 -4.08
C ILE A 450 6.70 -28.20 -4.73
N TYR A 451 7.94 -27.83 -4.37
CA TYR A 451 8.56 -26.57 -4.79
C TYR A 451 8.71 -26.50 -6.30
N ASP A 452 8.27 -25.38 -6.88
CA ASP A 452 8.50 -25.02 -8.27
C ASP A 452 8.49 -23.50 -8.43
N ALA A 453 8.94 -23.03 -9.60
CA ALA A 453 9.01 -21.61 -9.92
C ALA A 453 7.65 -20.91 -9.90
N THR A 454 6.54 -21.64 -10.09
CA THR A 454 5.19 -21.05 -10.03
C THR A 454 4.81 -20.73 -8.60
N LEU A 455 5.10 -21.62 -7.64
CA LEU A 455 4.87 -21.36 -6.22
C LEU A 455 5.74 -20.20 -5.72
N GLU A 456 6.99 -20.13 -6.17
CA GLU A 456 7.89 -19.02 -5.83
C GLU A 456 7.35 -17.68 -6.35
N GLU A 457 6.90 -17.63 -7.61
CA GLU A 457 6.31 -16.42 -8.18
C GLU A 457 5.05 -15.99 -7.41
N LEU A 458 4.13 -16.92 -7.13
CA LEU A 458 2.93 -16.63 -6.34
C LEU A 458 3.26 -16.10 -4.93
N ALA A 459 4.31 -16.64 -4.31
CA ALA A 459 4.77 -16.19 -3.01
C ALA A 459 5.37 -14.79 -3.08
N ARG A 460 6.16 -14.50 -4.13
CA ARG A 460 6.74 -13.18 -4.40
C ARG A 460 5.66 -12.13 -4.65
N GLU A 461 4.60 -12.48 -5.37
CA GLU A 461 3.45 -11.60 -5.57
C GLU A 461 2.70 -11.33 -4.26
N ALA A 462 2.52 -12.32 -3.39
CA ALA A 462 1.82 -12.16 -2.11
C ALA A 462 2.68 -11.41 -1.07
N TYR A 463 4.00 -11.64 -1.06
CA TYR A 463 4.92 -11.19 -0.02
C TYR A 463 6.04 -10.29 -0.53
N GLN A 464 5.82 -9.55 -1.62
CA GLN A 464 6.83 -8.70 -2.27
C GLN A 464 7.61 -7.85 -1.26
N ARG A 465 6.91 -7.29 -0.26
CA ARG A 465 7.50 -6.49 0.81
C ARG A 465 8.52 -7.27 1.64
N ASP A 466 8.25 -8.52 2.02
CA ASP A 466 9.19 -9.32 2.82
C ASP A 466 10.40 -9.74 1.98
N TYR A 467 10.18 -10.16 0.73
CA TYR A 467 11.28 -10.50 -0.18
C TYR A 467 12.25 -9.34 -0.33
N LEU A 468 11.73 -8.13 -0.53
CA LEU A 468 12.56 -6.97 -0.74
C LEU A 468 13.17 -6.43 0.56
N MET A 469 12.38 -6.26 1.63
CA MET A 469 12.87 -5.69 2.90
C MET A 469 13.96 -6.54 3.54
N PHE A 470 13.87 -7.85 3.42
CA PHE A 470 14.85 -8.78 3.97
C PHE A 470 15.76 -9.36 2.89
N GLY A 471 15.68 -8.92 1.63
CA GLY A 471 16.55 -9.42 0.56
C GLY A 471 16.52 -10.93 0.36
N PHE A 472 15.34 -11.56 0.48
CA PHE A 472 15.20 -12.99 0.15
C PHE A 472 15.28 -13.20 -1.37
N GLY A 473 16.08 -14.20 -1.77
CA GLY A 473 16.10 -14.75 -3.12
C GLY A 473 14.95 -15.74 -3.34
N ASP A 474 15.11 -16.66 -4.28
CA ASP A 474 14.23 -17.83 -4.37
C ASP A 474 14.53 -18.79 -3.21
N TRP A 475 13.55 -19.58 -2.77
CA TRP A 475 13.73 -20.48 -1.63
C TRP A 475 14.75 -21.58 -1.90
N ARG A 476 14.88 -22.02 -3.16
CA ARG A 476 15.84 -23.04 -3.63
C ARG A 476 16.36 -22.75 -5.02
#